data_AF-A0A3P6DJH1-F1
#
_entry.id   AF-A0A3P6DJH1-F1
#
_cell.length_a   1.000
_cell.length_b   1.000
_cell.length_c   1.000
_cell.angle_alpha   90.00
_cell.angle_beta   90.00
_cell.angle_gamma   90.00
#
_symmetry.space_group_name_H-M   'P 1'
#
loop_
_entity.id
_entity.type
_entity.pdbx_description
1 polymer ?
#
loop_
_entity_poly.entity_id
_entity_poly.type
_entity_poly.pdbx_seq_one_letter_code
_entity_poly.pdbx_strand_id
1 'polypeptide(L)'
;MITCYVKLPFQPSEFVVSFIYASNCRRERKLLWSELETTSCLPQLCGLPLIVKGDFNEIISPSEHSRADHTTSTRGMRDFKDCLQQCSIADLHYSGNTFTWSKSSF
;
A
#
# COMPACT_ATOMS: atom_id res chain seq x y z
N MET A 1 -5.65 -7.53 6.33
CA MET A 1 -4.41 -6.78 6.69
C MET A 1 -4.00 -7.18 8.10
N ILE A 2 -2.73 -7.09 8.46
CA ILE A 2 -2.29 -7.23 9.86
C ILE A 2 -1.60 -5.94 10.27
N THR A 3 -2.10 -5.28 11.32
CA THR A 3 -1.54 -4.03 11.82
C THR A 3 -0.92 -4.24 13.19
N CYS A 4 0.34 -3.84 13.33
CA CYS A 4 1.12 -3.99 14.54
C CYS A 4 1.55 -2.61 15.04
N TYR A 5 1.35 -2.38 16.33
CA TYR A 5 2.03 -1.30 17.03
C TYR A 5 3.44 -1.77 17.41
N VAL A 6 4.45 -0.97 17.11
CA VAL A 6 5.86 -1.34 17.27
C VAL A 6 6.56 -0.35 18.20
N LYS A 7 7.20 -0.91 19.23
CA LYS A 7 8.09 -0.21 20.15
C LYS A 7 9.43 -0.94 20.17
N LEU A 8 10.48 -0.25 19.75
CA LEU A 8 11.82 -0.84 19.71
C LEU A 8 12.53 -0.65 21.06
N PRO A 9 13.33 -1.63 21.51
CA PRO A 9 14.21 -1.43 22.65
C PRO A 9 15.14 -0.24 22.40
N PHE A 10 15.31 0.62 23.41
CA PHE A 10 16.25 1.74 23.39
C PHE A 10 15.96 2.85 22.37
N GLN A 11 14.78 2.85 21.73
CA GLN A 11 14.29 3.97 20.93
C GLN A 11 13.06 4.59 21.62
N PRO A 12 13.00 5.92 21.76
CA PRO A 12 11.84 6.58 22.37
C PRO A 12 10.64 6.64 21.42
N SER A 13 10.88 6.52 20.11
CA SER A 13 9.85 6.64 19.08
C SER A 13 9.11 5.33 18.86
N GLU A 14 7.79 5.45 18.71
CA GLU A 14 6.86 4.34 18.44
C GLU A 14 6.26 4.56 17.06
N PHE A 15 5.90 3.48 16.38
CA PHE A 15 5.28 3.55 15.07
C PHE A 15 4.33 2.38 14.85
N VAL A 16 3.50 2.50 13.82
CA VAL A 16 2.57 1.48 13.40
C VAL A 16 3.04 0.90 12.07
N VAL A 17 2.94 -0.41 11.90
CA VAL A 17 3.17 -1.07 10.62
C VAL A 17 1.99 -1.94 10.23
N SER A 18 1.49 -1.77 9.02
CA SER A 18 0.48 -2.63 8.41
C SER A 18 1.11 -3.50 7.33
N PHE A 19 1.02 -4.82 7.51
CA PHE A 19 1.40 -5.82 6.52
C PHE A 19 0.19 -6.21 5.68
N ILE A 20 0.33 -6.07 4.35
CA ILE A 20 -0.76 -6.26 3.40
C ILE A 20 -0.45 -7.43 2.45
N TYR A 21 -1.47 -8.27 2.23
CA TYR A 21 -1.56 -9.18 1.11
C TYR A 21 -2.94 -8.99 0.49
N ALA A 22 -3.00 -8.20 -0.59
CA ALA A 22 -4.24 -7.79 -1.21
C ALA A 22 -4.69 -8.81 -2.26
N SER A 23 -6.00 -8.98 -2.42
CA SER A 23 -6.55 -9.89 -3.42
C SER A 23 -6.31 -9.40 -4.85
N ASN A 24 -6.24 -10.34 -5.80
CA ASN A 24 -6.30 -10.03 -7.24
C ASN A 24 -7.68 -9.48 -7.67
N CYS A 25 -8.72 -9.71 -6.86
CA CYS A 25 -10.07 -9.18 -7.11
C CYS A 25 -10.19 -7.71 -6.66
N ARG A 26 -10.45 -6.80 -7.61
CA ARG A 26 -10.61 -5.36 -7.32
C ARG A 26 -11.68 -5.07 -6.27
N ARG A 27 -12.79 -5.82 -6.25
CA ARG A 27 -13.87 -5.60 -5.26
C ARG A 27 -13.39 -5.88 -3.85
N GLU A 28 -12.58 -6.93 -3.67
CA GLU A 28 -11.99 -7.27 -2.37
C GLU A 28 -10.91 -6.25 -1.98
N ARG A 29 -10.10 -5.77 -2.93
CA ARG A 29 -9.14 -4.68 -2.67
C ARG A 29 -9.82 -3.42 -2.15
N LYS A 30 -10.98 -3.05 -2.69
CA LYS A 30 -11.74 -1.89 -2.17
C LYS A 30 -12.11 -1.99 -0.70
N LEU A 31 -12.49 -3.19 -0.24
CA LEU A 31 -12.80 -3.42 1.17
C LEU A 31 -11.54 -3.26 2.01
N LEU A 32 -10.41 -3.78 1.54
CA LEU A 32 -9.11 -3.62 2.19
C LEU A 32 -8.64 -2.15 2.24
N TRP A 33 -8.84 -1.37 1.18
CA TRP A 33 -8.54 0.06 1.16
C TRP A 33 -9.36 0.84 2.20
N SER A 34 -10.66 0.53 2.31
CA SER A 34 -11.52 1.13 3.33
C SER A 34 -11.11 0.70 4.75
N GLU A 35 -10.66 -0.55 4.94
CA GLU A 35 -10.10 -1.03 6.21
C GLU A 35 -8.81 -0.27 6.57
N LEU A 36 -7.94 0.00 5.58
CA LEU A 36 -6.71 0.78 5.77
C LEU A 36 -7.02 2.24 6.12
N GLU A 37 -7.94 2.89 5.40
CA GLU A 37 -8.42 4.24 5.69
C GLU A 37 -8.98 4.33 7.11
N THR A 38 -9.85 3.39 7.49
CA THR A 38 -10.41 3.32 8.85
C THR A 38 -9.32 3.13 9.89
N THR A 39 -8.35 2.26 9.62
CA THR A 39 -7.20 2.00 10.51
C THR A 39 -6.35 3.25 10.70
N SER A 40 -6.07 4.00 9.62
CA SER A 40 -5.28 5.23 9.68
C SER A 40 -5.89 6.33 10.54
N CYS A 41 -7.23 6.30 10.71
CA CYS A 41 -8.00 7.26 11.50
C CYS A 41 -8.29 6.79 12.93
N LEU A 42 -7.79 5.63 13.34
CA LEU A 42 -8.04 5.10 14.68
C LEU A 42 -7.44 6.02 15.75
N PRO A 43 -8.20 6.44 16.78
CA PRO A 43 -7.72 7.36 17.81
C PRO A 43 -6.44 6.89 18.51
N GLN A 44 -6.31 5.58 18.75
CA GLN A 44 -5.15 4.98 19.39
C GLN A 44 -3.87 4.99 18.52
N LEU A 45 -4.01 5.22 17.21
CA LEU A 45 -2.89 5.32 16.27
C LEU A 45 -2.62 6.78 15.85
N CYS A 46 -3.47 7.71 16.28
CA CYS A 46 -3.37 9.12 15.93
C CYS A 46 -2.03 9.72 16.39
N GLY A 47 -1.35 10.39 15.47
CA GLY A 47 -0.04 11.01 15.72
C GLY A 47 1.16 10.07 15.63
N LEU A 48 0.96 8.76 15.43
CA LEU A 48 2.05 7.82 15.19
C LEU A 48 2.37 7.72 13.69
N PRO A 49 3.65 7.61 13.31
CA PRO A 49 4.03 7.26 11.94
C PRO A 49 3.42 5.91 11.54
N LEU A 50 2.81 5.85 10.36
CA LEU A 50 2.25 4.63 9.77
C LEU A 50 3.11 4.16 8.59
N ILE A 51 3.61 2.94 8.69
CA ILE A 51 4.29 2.24 7.60
C ILE A 51 3.32 1.22 7.01
N VAL A 52 3.17 1.20 5.69
CA VAL A 52 2.40 0.17 5.00
C VAL A 52 3.30 -0.59 4.05
N LYS A 53 3.32 -1.91 4.17
CA LYS A 53 4.19 -2.78 3.37
C LYS A 53 3.46 -4.04 2.97
N GLY A 54 3.60 -4.49 1.73
CA GLY A 54 2.93 -5.70 1.31
C GLY A 54 2.94 -5.96 -0.18
N ASP A 55 2.16 -6.96 -0.57
CA ASP A 55 1.73 -7.19 -1.94
C ASP A 55 0.34 -6.57 -2.13
N PHE A 56 0.28 -5.50 -2.91
CA PHE A 56 -0.94 -4.72 -3.13
C PHE A 56 -1.76 -5.22 -4.31
N ASN A 57 -1.20 -6.07 -5.19
CA ASN A 57 -1.81 -6.49 -6.45
C ASN A 57 -2.45 -5.33 -7.25
N GLU A 58 -1.89 -4.12 -7.14
CA GLU A 58 -2.33 -2.90 -7.79
C GLU A 58 -1.17 -1.91 -7.86
N ILE A 59 -1.05 -1.23 -9.00
CA ILE A 59 -0.06 -0.17 -9.24
C ILE A 59 -0.72 1.20 -9.07
N ILE A 60 0.06 2.27 -8.91
CA ILE A 60 -0.48 3.64 -8.79
C ILE A 60 -0.27 4.48 -10.06
N SER A 61 0.65 4.06 -10.93
CA SER A 61 0.94 4.72 -12.21
C SER A 61 1.09 3.72 -13.36
N PRO A 62 0.65 4.04 -14.59
CA PRO A 62 0.80 3.11 -15.71
C PRO A 62 2.27 2.79 -16.03
N SER A 63 3.17 3.71 -15.68
CA SER A 63 4.62 3.54 -15.80
C SER A 63 5.21 2.42 -14.93
N GLU A 64 4.46 1.94 -13.94
CA GLU A 64 4.86 0.80 -13.08
C GLU A 64 4.46 -0.56 -13.70
N HIS A 65 3.85 -0.53 -14.88
CA HIS A 65 3.55 -1.71 -15.66
C HIS A 65 4.60 -1.93 -16.78
N SER A 66 5.05 -3.17 -16.98
CA SER A 66 6.09 -3.47 -17.98
C SER A 66 5.61 -3.45 -19.43
N ARG A 67 4.29 -3.56 -19.65
CA ARG A 67 3.70 -3.52 -20.99
C ARG A 67 3.46 -2.07 -21.44
N ALA A 68 4.01 -1.72 -22.60
CA ALA A 68 3.90 -0.38 -23.20
C ALA A 68 2.48 0.02 -23.65
N ASP A 69 1.54 -0.95 -23.77
CA ASP A 69 0.14 -0.68 -24.11
C ASP A 69 -0.70 -0.20 -22.91
N HIS A 70 -0.19 -0.37 -21.68
CA HIS A 70 -0.80 0.16 -20.47
C HIS A 70 -0.38 1.61 -20.24
N THR A 71 -0.98 2.53 -20.99
CA THR A 71 -0.70 3.97 -20.89
C THR A 71 -1.74 4.76 -20.09
N THR A 72 -2.88 4.14 -19.76
CA THR A 72 -4.01 4.83 -19.12
C THR A 72 -4.17 4.42 -17.66
N SER A 73 -4.53 5.40 -16.82
CA SER A 73 -4.89 5.14 -15.43
C SER A 73 -6.17 4.28 -15.39
N THR A 74 -6.09 3.13 -14.74
CA THR A 74 -7.27 2.27 -14.52
C THR A 74 -8.05 2.72 -13.29
N ARG A 75 -9.28 2.22 -13.14
CA ARG A 75 -10.10 2.51 -11.96
C ARG A 75 -9.46 1.96 -10.68
N GLY A 76 -8.82 0.79 -10.74
CA GLY A 76 -8.14 0.18 -9.59
C GLY A 76 -6.98 1.03 -9.08
N MET A 77 -6.18 1.58 -10.00
CA MET A 77 -5.07 2.49 -9.68
C MET A 77 -5.56 3.77 -9.01
N ARG A 78 -6.66 4.36 -9.51
CA ARG A 78 -7.28 5.53 -8.88
C ARG A 78 -7.79 5.22 -7.49
N ASP A 79 -8.52 4.12 -7.33
CA ASP A 79 -9.03 3.71 -6.01
C ASP A 79 -7.88 3.52 -5.00
N PHE A 80 -6.75 2.95 -5.44
CA PHE A 80 -5.59 2.75 -4.58
C PHE A 80 -4.89 4.09 -4.26
N LYS A 81 -4.71 4.96 -5.25
CA LYS A 81 -4.14 6.29 -5.06
C LYS A 81 -4.98 7.15 -4.11
N ASP A 82 -6.31 7.12 -4.25
CA ASP A 82 -7.23 7.85 -3.39
C ASP A 82 -7.15 7.35 -1.93
N CYS A 83 -6.99 6.03 -1.73
CA CYS A 83 -6.76 5.44 -0.41
C CYS A 83 -5.46 5.92 0.22
N LEU A 84 -4.34 5.87 -0.52
CA LEU A 84 -3.05 6.36 -0.03
C LEU A 84 -3.11 7.86 0.34
N GLN A 85 -3.78 8.66 -0.48
CA GLN A 85 -3.96 10.09 -0.22
C GLN A 85 -4.80 10.34 1.04
N GLN A 86 -5.90 9.62 1.22
CA GLN A 86 -6.74 9.73 2.43
C GLN A 86 -5.97 9.34 3.70
N CYS A 87 -5.12 8.32 3.61
CA CYS A 87 -4.25 7.90 4.71
C CYS A 87 -3.00 8.79 4.89
N SER A 88 -2.80 9.81 4.04
CA SER A 88 -1.55 10.61 3.98
C SER A 88 -0.28 9.77 3.85
N ILE A 89 -0.37 8.64 3.13
CA ILE A 89 0.75 7.74 2.86
C ILE A 89 1.41 8.15 1.56
N ALA A 90 2.73 8.32 1.61
CA ALA A 90 3.57 8.52 0.44
C ALA A 90 4.45 7.28 0.19
N ASP A 91 4.81 7.07 -1.07
CA ASP A 91 5.74 6.01 -1.44
C ASP A 91 7.17 6.34 -0.95
N LEU A 92 7.89 5.32 -0.52
CA LEU A 92 9.27 5.45 -0.09
C LEU A 92 10.18 5.27 -1.31
N HIS A 93 11.12 6.19 -1.51
CA HIS A 93 12.12 6.02 -2.56
C HIS A 93 12.87 4.69 -2.38
N TYR A 94 12.85 3.87 -3.43
CA TYR A 94 13.62 2.64 -3.49
C TYR A 94 14.79 2.80 -4.47
N SER A 95 15.78 1.92 -4.35
CA SER A 95 16.85 1.75 -5.33
C SER A 95 16.91 0.28 -5.71
N GLY A 96 16.94 -0.02 -7.02
CA GLY A 96 16.92 -1.40 -7.53
C GLY A 96 15.93 -1.59 -8.67
N ASN A 97 15.41 -2.80 -8.80
CA ASN A 97 14.50 -3.17 -9.89
C ASN A 97 13.16 -2.43 -9.78
N THR A 98 12.70 -1.86 -10.89
CA THR A 98 11.44 -1.12 -10.95
C THR A 98 10.21 -2.00 -10.81
N PHE A 99 10.28 -3.23 -11.29
CA PHE A 99 9.17 -4.17 -11.25
C PHE A 99 9.36 -5.17 -10.12
N THR A 100 8.33 -5.33 -9.29
CA THR A 100 8.32 -6.23 -8.12
C THR A 100 7.82 -7.64 -8.45
N TRP A 101 7.27 -7.85 -9.65
CA TRP A 101 6.67 -9.12 -10.03
C TRP A 101 6.79 -9.41 -11.54
N SER A 102 6.90 -10.70 -11.88
CA SER A 102 6.88 -11.18 -13.27
C SER A 102 6.04 -12.46 -13.37
N LYS A 103 5.24 -12.60 -14.43
CA LYS A 103 4.68 -13.90 -14.80
C LYS A 103 5.75 -14.68 -15.55
N SER A 104 6.31 -15.72 -14.94
CA SER A 104 7.03 -16.75 -15.69
C SER A 104 6.02 -17.60 -16.45
N SER A 105 5.96 -17.43 -17.77
CA SER A 105 5.30 -18.40 -18.66
C SER A 105 6.20 -19.63 -18.78
N PHE A 106 5.77 -20.76 -18.21
CA PHE A 106 6.14 -22.08 -18.74
C PHE A 106 5.06 -22.51 -19.73
#